data_AF-A0A2D4NUY2-F1
#
_entry.id   AF-A0A2D4NUY2-F1
#
_cell.length_a   1.000
_cell.length_b   1.000
_cell.length_c   1.000
_cell.angle_alpha   90.00
_cell.angle_beta   90.00
_cell.angle_gamma   90.00
#
_symmetry.space_group_name_H-M   'P 1'
#
loop_
_entity.id
_entity.type
_entity.pdbx_description
1 polymer ?
#
loop_
_entity_poly.entity_id
_entity_poly.type
_entity_poly.pdbx_seq_one_letter_code
_entity_poly.pdbx_strand_id
1 'polypeptide(L)'
;IKAMLPLFHIAVLVVFMLIIYAIVGQELFKGKMHKTCYYNGTDILATVEHEKPAPCSTSGHGRPCIIPGSECRGPWAGPNHGITHFDNFGFSMLTVYQCISMEGWTEVLYWVNDAIGNAWPWIYFVSLILLGSFFILNLILGVLSGEFTKEREKAKSRGTFQKLREKQQL
;
A
#
# COMPACT_ATOMS: atom_id res chain seq x y z
N ILE A 1 -16.38 22.17 7.34
CA ILE A 1 -17.52 21.22 7.50
C ILE A 1 -18.33 21.07 6.21
N LYS A 2 -18.80 22.15 5.54
CA LYS A 2 -19.64 22.02 4.31
C LYS A 2 -18.99 21.25 3.15
N ALA A 3 -17.67 21.35 2.97
CA ALA A 3 -16.93 20.59 1.96
C ALA A 3 -16.66 19.11 2.33
N MET A 4 -16.92 18.68 3.57
CA MET A 4 -16.61 17.31 4.03
C MET A 4 -17.68 16.28 3.63
N LEU A 5 -18.93 16.71 3.43
CA LEU A 5 -20.03 15.82 3.03
C LEU A 5 -19.76 15.06 1.72
N PRO A 6 -19.33 15.72 0.62
CA PRO A 6 -19.05 15.00 -0.63
C PRO A 6 -17.79 14.10 -0.52
N LEU A 7 -16.81 14.46 0.33
CA LEU A 7 -15.64 13.62 0.58
C LEU A 7 -15.96 12.36 1.39
N PHE A 8 -17.04 12.37 2.20
CA PHE A 8 -17.43 11.22 3.00
C PHE A 8 -17.75 9.98 2.15
N HIS A 9 -18.45 10.15 1.03
CA HIS A 9 -18.75 9.03 0.13
C HIS A 9 -17.49 8.41 -0.47
N ILE A 10 -16.49 9.24 -0.81
CA ILE A 10 -15.20 8.77 -1.30
C ILE A 10 -14.46 8.02 -0.19
N ALA A 11 -14.44 8.57 1.02
CA ALA A 11 -13.77 7.94 2.16
C ALA A 11 -14.38 6.55 2.46
N VAL A 12 -15.71 6.42 2.42
CA VAL A 12 -16.38 5.13 2.59
C VAL A 12 -15.99 4.14 1.48
N LEU A 13 -15.92 4.59 0.23
CA LEU A 13 -15.48 3.76 -0.89
C LEU A 13 -14.02 3.28 -0.72
N VAL A 14 -13.12 4.18 -0.30
CA VAL A 14 -11.71 3.87 -0.04
C VAL A 14 -11.58 2.83 1.07
N VAL A 15 -12.30 3.02 2.19
CA VAL A 15 -12.29 2.06 3.30
C VAL A 15 -12.86 0.71 2.88
N PHE A 16 -13.94 0.69 2.11
CA PHE A 16 -14.53 -0.55 1.62
C PHE A 16 -13.55 -1.32 0.72
N MET A 17 -12.87 -0.63 -0.19
CA MET A 17 -11.88 -1.22 -1.07
C MET A 17 -10.64 -1.70 -0.29
N LEU A 18 -10.17 -0.94 0.72
CA LEU A 18 -9.11 -1.37 1.64
C LEU A 18 -9.45 -2.69 2.31
N ILE A 19 -10.69 -2.84 2.80
CA ILE A 19 -11.15 -4.06 3.46
C ILE A 19 -11.13 -5.25 2.49
N ILE A 20 -11.64 -5.09 1.26
CA ILE A 20 -11.65 -6.16 0.26
C ILE A 20 -10.23 -6.65 -0.03
N TYR A 21 -9.32 -5.73 -0.35
CA TYR A 21 -7.94 -6.10 -0.66
C TYR A 21 -7.21 -6.67 0.55
N ALA A 22 -7.47 -6.18 1.77
CA ALA A 22 -6.90 -6.75 2.98
C ALA A 22 -7.33 -8.21 3.21
N ILE A 23 -8.61 -8.52 3.01
CA ILE A 23 -9.14 -9.89 3.15
C ILE A 23 -8.55 -10.80 2.06
N VAL A 24 -8.58 -10.37 0.79
CA VAL A 24 -8.02 -11.13 -0.32
C VAL A 24 -6.52 -11.38 -0.12
N GLY A 25 -5.76 -10.34 0.25
CA GLY A 25 -4.33 -10.45 0.53
C GLY A 25 -4.03 -11.39 1.70
N GLN A 26 -4.86 -11.35 2.75
CA GLN A 26 -4.76 -12.29 3.87
C GLN A 26 -4.93 -13.74 3.39
N GLU A 27 -6.01 -14.06 2.69
CA GLU A 27 -6.25 -15.44 2.24
C GLU A 27 -5.16 -15.97 1.29
N LEU A 28 -4.58 -15.09 0.47
CA LEU A 28 -3.53 -15.45 -0.48
C LEU A 28 -2.14 -15.59 0.16
N PHE A 29 -1.77 -14.71 1.08
CA PHE A 29 -0.39 -14.53 1.53
C PHE A 29 -0.16 -14.80 3.02
N LYS A 30 -1.17 -15.27 3.75
CA LYS A 30 -1.06 -15.62 5.17
C LYS A 30 0.05 -16.63 5.45
N GLY A 31 0.92 -16.28 6.39
CA GLY A 31 2.02 -17.10 6.91
C GLY A 31 3.16 -17.34 5.92
N LYS A 32 3.16 -16.71 4.74
CA LYS A 32 4.14 -17.01 3.69
C LYS A 32 5.50 -16.34 3.92
N MET A 33 5.56 -15.28 4.72
CA MET A 33 6.76 -14.44 4.89
C MET A 33 7.54 -14.71 6.20
N HIS A 34 7.43 -15.91 6.79
CA HIS A 34 8.11 -16.27 8.04
C HIS A 34 9.37 -17.13 7.88
N LYS A 35 9.91 -17.24 6.67
CA LYS A 35 11.17 -17.94 6.39
C LYS A 35 12.14 -16.97 5.76
N THR A 36 13.40 -17.01 6.20
CA THR A 36 14.50 -16.25 5.60
C THR A 36 15.79 -17.06 5.66
N CYS A 37 16.87 -16.53 5.09
CA CYS A 37 18.16 -17.22 5.04
C CYS A 37 18.93 -17.00 6.34
N TYR A 38 19.35 -18.09 6.97
CA TYR A 38 20.23 -18.08 8.14
C TYR A 38 21.52 -18.82 7.82
N TYR A 39 22.63 -18.44 8.46
CA TYR A 39 23.85 -19.28 8.41
C TYR A 39 23.62 -20.59 9.17
N ASN A 40 24.06 -21.69 8.59
CA ASN A 40 23.86 -23.04 9.15
C ASN A 40 24.30 -23.12 10.61
N GLY A 41 23.40 -23.60 11.47
CA GLY A 41 23.68 -23.79 12.90
C GLY A 41 23.76 -22.51 13.73
N THR A 42 23.39 -21.35 13.18
CA THR A 42 23.37 -20.07 13.90
C THR A 42 22.05 -19.32 13.70
N ASP A 43 21.71 -18.41 14.62
CA ASP A 43 20.57 -17.48 14.50
C ASP A 43 20.94 -16.15 13.81
N ILE A 44 22.01 -16.15 13.01
CA ILE A 44 22.48 -14.98 12.26
C ILE A 44 21.84 -15.01 10.87
N LEU A 45 21.19 -13.90 10.51
CA LEU A 45 20.62 -13.70 9.18
C LEU A 45 21.74 -13.63 8.13
N ALA A 46 21.60 -14.43 7.08
CA ALA A 46 22.50 -14.42 5.94
C ALA A 46 21.99 -13.40 4.92
N THR A 47 22.54 -12.19 4.97
CA THR A 47 22.22 -11.07 4.07
C THR A 47 23.50 -10.44 3.53
N VAL A 48 23.47 -9.92 2.31
CA VAL A 48 24.56 -9.12 1.74
C VAL A 48 24.58 -7.74 2.41
N GLU A 49 25.76 -7.13 2.51
CA GLU A 49 25.90 -5.77 3.03
C GLU A 49 24.99 -4.79 2.26
N HIS A 50 24.27 -3.94 3.00
CA HIS A 50 23.25 -3.00 2.49
C HIS A 50 21.95 -3.59 1.91
N GLU A 51 21.76 -4.92 1.90
CA GLU A 51 20.47 -5.51 1.53
C GLU A 51 19.56 -5.73 2.74
N LYS A 52 18.27 -5.43 2.57
CA LYS A 52 17.24 -5.75 3.57
C LYS A 52 17.00 -7.27 3.60
N PRO A 53 16.79 -7.90 4.77
CA PRO A 53 16.41 -9.30 4.84
C PRO A 53 15.06 -9.51 4.14
N ALA A 54 15.00 -10.55 3.31
CA ALA A 54 13.84 -10.89 2.49
C ALA A 54 13.39 -12.34 2.73
N PRO A 55 12.13 -12.68 2.41
CA PRO A 55 11.66 -14.06 2.46
C PRO A 55 12.50 -15.02 1.60
N CYS A 56 12.43 -16.31 1.92
CA CYS A 56 13.01 -17.38 1.11
C CYS A 56 12.03 -18.54 0.97
N SER A 57 12.28 -19.40 -0.01
CA SER A 57 11.47 -20.59 -0.27
C SER A 57 12.33 -21.83 -0.51
N THR A 58 11.85 -22.97 0.01
CA THR A 58 12.45 -24.29 -0.24
C THR A 58 11.72 -25.07 -1.34
N SER A 59 10.56 -24.58 -1.80
CA SER A 59 9.65 -25.31 -2.70
C SER A 59 9.82 -24.96 -4.18
N GLY A 60 10.97 -24.38 -4.57
CA GLY A 60 11.37 -24.15 -5.96
C GLY A 60 10.68 -22.98 -6.69
N HIS A 61 9.52 -22.50 -6.22
CA HIS A 61 8.83 -21.37 -6.84
C HIS A 61 9.28 -20.00 -6.33
N GLY A 62 9.72 -19.90 -5.08
CA GLY A 62 10.25 -18.66 -4.48
C GLY A 62 11.77 -18.58 -4.53
N ARG A 63 12.33 -17.55 -3.88
CA ARG A 63 13.76 -17.27 -3.88
C ARG A 63 14.54 -18.30 -3.04
N PRO A 64 15.52 -19.01 -3.61
CA PRO A 64 16.42 -19.85 -2.82
C PRO A 64 17.48 -19.01 -2.12
N CYS A 65 18.07 -19.53 -1.04
CA CYS A 65 19.23 -18.92 -0.42
C CYS A 65 20.48 -19.20 -1.25
N ILE A 66 21.18 -18.15 -1.67
CA ILE A 66 22.37 -18.24 -2.55
C ILE A 66 23.70 -18.14 -1.79
N ILE A 67 23.67 -17.73 -0.53
CA ILE A 67 24.87 -17.54 0.27
C ILE A 67 25.42 -18.92 0.68
N PRO A 68 26.71 -19.23 0.44
CA PRO A 68 27.29 -20.51 0.83
C PRO A 68 27.13 -20.76 2.33
N GLY A 69 26.71 -21.97 2.70
CA GLY A 69 26.48 -22.33 4.10
C GLY A 69 25.25 -21.64 4.73
N SER A 70 24.32 -21.13 3.92
CA SER A 70 23.02 -20.65 4.39
C SER A 70 21.89 -21.64 4.10
N GLU A 71 20.90 -21.67 4.98
CA GLU A 71 19.69 -22.46 4.85
C GLU A 71 18.44 -21.59 4.98
N CYS A 72 17.40 -21.94 4.23
CA CYS A 72 16.11 -21.27 4.31
C CYS A 72 15.29 -21.87 5.45
N ARG A 73 15.17 -21.15 6.57
CA ARG A 73 14.44 -21.62 7.75
C ARG A 73 13.60 -20.53 8.41
N GLY A 74 12.68 -20.97 9.25
CA GLY A 74 11.93 -20.12 10.17
C GLY A 74 12.19 -20.54 11.63
N PRO A 75 11.62 -19.82 12.62
CA PRO A 75 10.75 -18.65 12.44
C PRO A 75 11.54 -17.37 12.14
N TRP A 76 11.01 -16.54 11.24
CA TRP A 76 11.42 -15.15 11.06
C TRP A 76 10.22 -14.23 11.29
N ALA A 77 10.45 -13.10 11.98
CA ALA A 77 9.39 -12.14 12.27
C ALA A 77 8.72 -11.60 10.99
N GLY A 78 9.49 -11.52 9.89
CA GLY A 78 9.01 -11.04 8.60
C GLY A 78 9.62 -9.69 8.22
N PRO A 79 9.28 -9.18 7.03
CA PRO A 79 9.77 -7.90 6.54
C PRO A 79 9.46 -6.73 7.49
N ASN A 80 10.30 -5.70 7.47
CA ASN A 80 10.18 -4.52 8.33
C ASN A 80 9.97 -4.86 9.81
N HIS A 81 10.79 -5.76 10.35
CA HIS A 81 10.69 -6.24 11.74
C HIS A 81 9.33 -6.88 12.09
N GLY A 82 8.69 -7.54 11.12
CA GLY A 82 7.39 -8.17 11.30
C GLY A 82 6.22 -7.20 11.35
N ILE A 83 6.32 -6.08 10.62
CA ILE A 83 5.22 -5.12 10.45
C ILE A 83 4.49 -5.38 9.12
N THR A 84 5.23 -5.74 8.06
CA THR A 84 4.66 -5.86 6.71
C THR A 84 4.41 -7.32 6.37
N HIS A 85 3.21 -7.80 6.70
CA HIS A 85 2.76 -9.16 6.47
C HIS A 85 1.23 -9.25 6.37
N PHE A 86 0.74 -10.43 5.97
CA PHE A 86 -0.68 -10.68 5.71
C PHE A 86 -1.30 -11.73 6.64
N ASP A 87 -0.78 -11.88 7.87
CA ASP A 87 -1.17 -12.99 8.75
C ASP A 87 -2.48 -12.74 9.50
N ASN A 88 -2.80 -11.47 9.71
CA ASN A 88 -4.01 -11.04 10.39
C ASN A 88 -4.55 -9.75 9.76
N PHE A 89 -5.84 -9.52 10.00
CA PHE A 89 -6.60 -8.50 9.30
C PHE A 89 -6.01 -7.08 9.48
N GLY A 90 -5.54 -6.76 10.69
CA GLY A 90 -4.97 -5.45 11.00
C GLY A 90 -3.69 -5.16 10.21
N PHE A 91 -2.72 -6.09 10.23
CA PHE A 91 -1.47 -5.92 9.48
C PHE A 91 -1.66 -6.04 7.97
N SER A 92 -2.59 -6.89 7.51
CA SER A 92 -2.99 -6.92 6.09
C SER A 92 -3.54 -5.57 5.65
N MET A 93 -4.43 -4.96 6.44
CA MET A 93 -5.01 -3.64 6.13
C MET A 93 -3.94 -2.55 6.14
N LEU A 94 -3.00 -2.57 7.09
CA LEU A 94 -1.88 -1.62 7.13
C LEU A 94 -0.97 -1.76 5.90
N THR A 95 -0.64 -2.99 5.51
CA THR A 95 0.20 -3.27 4.33
C THR A 95 -0.48 -2.82 3.03
N VAL A 96 -1.79 -3.07 2.89
CA VAL A 96 -2.57 -2.60 1.73
C VAL A 96 -2.65 -1.07 1.71
N TYR A 97 -2.84 -0.42 2.87
CA TYR A 97 -2.82 1.03 2.98
C TYR A 97 -1.47 1.63 2.55
N GLN A 98 -0.36 1.05 2.99
CA GLN A 98 0.99 1.43 2.54
C GLN A 98 1.12 1.27 1.02
N CYS A 99 0.60 0.18 0.45
CA CYS A 99 0.67 -0.02 -0.99
C CYS A 99 -0.13 1.04 -1.78
N ILE A 100 -1.31 1.42 -1.27
CA ILE A 100 -2.17 2.43 -1.91
C ILE A 100 -1.55 3.83 -1.93
N SER A 101 -0.71 4.18 -0.95
CA SER A 101 0.03 5.45 -0.97
C SER A 101 1.11 5.51 -2.07
N MET A 102 1.28 4.42 -2.83
CA MET A 102 2.32 4.23 -3.84
C MET A 102 3.75 4.27 -3.28
N GLU A 103 3.92 4.14 -1.97
CA GLU A 103 5.22 4.16 -1.31
C GLU A 103 5.61 2.76 -0.81
N GLY A 104 6.74 2.23 -1.29
CA GLY A 104 7.23 0.91 -0.88
C GLY A 104 6.39 -0.29 -1.33
N TRP A 105 5.37 -0.09 -2.19
CA TRP A 105 4.51 -1.18 -2.68
C TRP A 105 5.27 -2.25 -3.49
N THR A 106 6.32 -1.84 -4.21
CA THR A 106 7.20 -2.75 -4.96
C THR A 106 8.01 -3.63 -4.02
N GLU A 107 8.44 -3.13 -2.85
CA GLU A 107 9.12 -3.93 -1.84
C GLU A 107 8.21 -5.06 -1.35
N VAL A 108 6.94 -4.75 -1.07
CA VAL A 108 5.94 -5.75 -0.66
C VAL A 108 5.71 -6.80 -1.75
N LEU A 109 5.57 -6.37 -3.01
CA LEU A 109 5.47 -7.29 -4.15
C LEU A 109 6.69 -8.21 -4.23
N TYR A 110 7.90 -7.68 -4.07
CA TYR A 110 9.12 -8.47 -4.15
C TYR A 110 9.25 -9.44 -2.98
N TRP A 111 8.87 -9.07 -1.76
CA TRP A 111 8.82 -10.02 -0.65
C TRP A 111 7.83 -11.15 -0.89
N VAL A 112 6.66 -10.86 -1.46
CA VAL A 112 5.70 -11.90 -1.84
C VAL A 112 6.29 -12.80 -2.94
N ASN A 113 6.92 -12.23 -3.97
CA ASN A 113 7.58 -13.02 -5.01
C ASN A 113 8.67 -13.93 -4.46
N ASP A 114 9.47 -13.43 -3.51
CA ASP A 114 10.52 -14.23 -2.88
C ASP A 114 9.96 -15.38 -2.04
N ALA A 115 8.79 -15.19 -1.42
CA ALA A 115 8.13 -16.20 -0.62
C ALA A 115 7.45 -17.31 -1.45
N ILE A 116 6.72 -16.93 -2.51
CA ILE A 116 5.80 -17.83 -3.23
C ILE A 116 6.01 -17.90 -4.75
N GLY A 117 6.91 -17.09 -5.30
CA GLY A 117 7.19 -16.99 -6.72
C GLY A 117 6.48 -15.82 -7.42
N ASN A 118 6.97 -15.46 -8.60
CA ASN A 118 6.57 -14.24 -9.32
C ASN A 118 5.45 -14.44 -10.37
N ALA A 119 4.95 -15.66 -10.55
CA ALA A 119 4.08 -15.99 -11.69
C ALA A 119 2.72 -15.27 -11.66
N TRP A 120 2.13 -15.09 -10.47
CA TRP A 120 0.77 -14.58 -10.31
C TRP A 120 0.59 -13.42 -9.31
N PRO A 121 1.44 -13.18 -8.29
CA PRO A 121 1.19 -12.11 -7.32
C PRO A 121 1.10 -10.71 -7.91
N TRP A 122 1.78 -10.46 -9.04
CA TRP A 122 1.71 -9.19 -9.74
C TRP A 122 0.28 -8.77 -10.11
N ILE A 123 -0.64 -9.72 -10.35
CA ILE A 123 -2.05 -9.43 -10.68
C ILE A 123 -2.72 -8.71 -9.51
N TYR A 124 -2.46 -9.19 -8.28
CA TYR A 124 -2.99 -8.59 -7.06
C TYR A 124 -2.44 -7.17 -6.88
N PHE A 125 -1.11 -6.99 -6.93
CA PHE A 125 -0.50 -5.69 -6.68
C PHE A 125 -0.77 -4.67 -7.80
N VAL A 126 -0.72 -5.06 -9.08
CA VAL A 126 -1.01 -4.14 -10.19
C VAL A 126 -2.48 -3.71 -10.17
N SER A 127 -3.42 -4.62 -9.93
CA SER A 127 -4.83 -4.24 -9.80
C SER A 127 -5.07 -3.31 -8.60
N LEU A 128 -4.39 -3.56 -7.47
CA LEU A 128 -4.42 -2.70 -6.29
C LEU A 128 -3.94 -1.28 -6.59
N ILE A 129 -2.84 -1.10 -7.33
CA ILE A 129 -2.33 0.24 -7.66
C ILE A 129 -3.24 0.98 -8.65
N LEU A 130 -3.74 0.27 -9.67
CA LEU A 130 -4.63 0.87 -10.68
C LEU A 130 -5.98 1.30 -10.09
N LEU A 131 -6.64 0.41 -9.35
CA LEU A 131 -7.95 0.68 -8.76
C LEU A 131 -7.84 1.44 -7.44
N GLY A 132 -6.81 1.18 -6.66
CA GLY A 132 -6.67 1.71 -5.31
C GLY A 132 -5.97 3.04 -5.20
N SER A 133 -5.05 3.35 -6.11
CA SER A 133 -4.30 4.59 -6.05
C SER A 133 -4.75 5.55 -7.15
N PHE A 134 -4.66 5.16 -8.42
CA PHE A 134 -4.97 6.07 -9.54
C PHE A 134 -6.45 6.46 -9.59
N PHE A 135 -7.36 5.50 -9.49
CA PHE A 135 -8.79 5.79 -9.53
C PHE A 135 -9.24 6.65 -8.32
N ILE A 136 -8.74 6.35 -7.12
CA ILE A 136 -9.07 7.12 -5.91
C ILE A 136 -8.51 8.54 -5.97
N LEU A 137 -7.25 8.73 -6.37
CA LEU A 137 -6.66 10.07 -6.51
C LEU A 137 -7.44 10.92 -7.51
N ASN A 138 -7.79 10.34 -8.67
CA ASN A 138 -8.58 11.04 -9.68
C ASN A 138 -9.98 11.41 -9.17
N LEU A 139 -10.62 10.54 -8.38
CA LEU A 139 -11.93 10.82 -7.78
C LEU A 139 -11.85 11.95 -6.74
N ILE A 140 -10.84 11.92 -5.86
CA ILE A 140 -10.60 12.98 -4.87
C ILE A 140 -10.37 14.32 -5.55
N LEU A 141 -9.49 14.37 -6.56
CA LEU A 141 -9.21 15.58 -7.33
C LEU A 141 -10.46 16.10 -8.06
N GLY A 142 -11.25 15.21 -8.66
CA GLY A 142 -12.50 15.55 -9.33
C GLY A 142 -13.51 16.20 -8.39
N VAL A 143 -13.72 15.62 -7.19
CA VAL A 143 -14.67 16.16 -6.21
C VAL A 143 -14.18 17.47 -5.60
N LEU A 144 -12.89 17.59 -5.28
CA LEU A 144 -12.32 18.84 -4.79
C LEU A 144 -12.45 19.97 -5.83
N SER A 145 -12.16 19.67 -7.10
CA SER A 145 -12.31 20.62 -8.20
C SER A 145 -13.76 21.09 -8.36
N GLY A 146 -14.72 20.16 -8.29
CA GLY A 146 -16.15 20.46 -8.32
C GLY A 146 -16.59 21.36 -7.15
N GLU A 147 -16.13 21.06 -5.93
CA GLU A 147 -16.50 21.84 -4.75
C GLU A 147 -15.86 23.24 -4.78
N PHE A 148 -14.59 23.37 -5.21
CA PHE A 148 -13.96 24.68 -5.41
C PHE A 148 -14.65 25.51 -6.48
N THR A 149 -15.12 24.89 -7.57
CA THR A 149 -15.86 25.58 -8.63
C THR A 149 -17.20 26.10 -8.09
N LYS A 150 -17.92 25.28 -7.33
CA LYS A 150 -19.20 25.65 -6.70
C LYS A 150 -19.05 26.78 -5.69
N GLU A 151 -18.00 26.76 -4.87
CA GLU A 151 -17.73 27.85 -3.92
C GLU A 151 -17.33 29.14 -4.63
N ARG A 152 -16.52 29.06 -5.70
CA ARG A 152 -16.17 30.22 -6.54
C ARG A 152 -17.40 30.85 -7.19
N GLU A 153 -18.31 30.05 -7.71
CA GLU A 153 -19.56 30.53 -8.33
C GLU A 153 -20.48 31.22 -7.32
N LYS A 154 -20.61 30.69 -6.10
CA LYS A 154 -21.35 31.36 -5.02
C LYS A 154 -20.72 32.69 -4.59
N ALA A 155 -19.38 32.77 -4.57
CA ALA A 155 -18.69 34.02 -4.24
C ALA A 155 -18.91 35.09 -5.32
N LYS A 156 -18.94 34.68 -6.59
CA LYS A 156 -19.24 35.53 -7.75
C LYS A 156 -20.71 36.01 -7.73
N SER A 157 -21.67 35.12 -7.43
CA SER A 157 -23.10 35.47 -7.41
C SER A 157 -23.50 36.39 -6.26
N ARG A 158 -22.77 36.37 -5.13
CA ARG A 158 -23.01 37.26 -3.99
C ARG A 158 -22.52 38.71 -4.19
N GLY A 159 -21.99 39.06 -5.37
CA GLY A 159 -21.45 40.40 -5.63
C GLY A 159 -20.19 40.73 -4.82
N THR A 160 -19.62 39.75 -4.12
CA THR A 160 -18.40 39.90 -3.30
C THR A 160 -17.24 40.45 -4.13
N PHE A 161 -17.18 40.05 -5.41
CA PHE A 161 -16.19 40.54 -6.37
C PHE A 161 -16.35 42.04 -6.66
N GLN A 162 -17.58 42.55 -6.70
CA GLN A 162 -17.88 43.96 -6.92
C GLN A 162 -17.46 44.79 -5.70
N LYS A 163 -17.80 44.32 -4.48
CA LYS A 163 -17.36 44.94 -3.23
C LYS A 163 -15.84 44.91 -3.01
N LEU A 164 -15.16 43.85 -3.45
CA LEU A 164 -13.68 43.75 -3.43
C LEU A 164 -13.04 44.74 -4.42
N ARG A 165 -13.63 44.88 -5.62
CA ARG A 165 -13.14 45.78 -6.66
C ARG A 165 -13.31 47.26 -6.29
N GLU A 166 -14.43 47.61 -5.65
CA GLU A 166 -14.66 48.95 -5.08
C GLU A 166 -13.65 49.30 -3.98
N LYS A 167 -13.29 48.33 -3.13
CA LYS A 167 -12.27 48.53 -2.08
C LYS A 167 -10.83 48.64 -2.61
N GLN A 168 -10.52 48.10 -3.79
CA GLN A 168 -9.19 48.21 -4.40
C GLN A 168 -9.01 49.49 -5.23
N GLN A 169 -10.09 50.21 -5.53
CA GLN A 169 -10.07 51.48 -6.27
C GLN A 169 -10.10 52.72 -5.36
N LEU A 170 -10.19 52.53 -4.04
CA LEU A 170 -10.01 53.52 -2.97
C LEU A 170 -8.60 53.41 -2.40
#